data_AF-A0A6P6C025-F1
#
_entry.id   AF-A0A6P6C025-F1
#
_cell.length_a   1.000
_cell.length_b   1.000
_cell.length_c   1.000
_cell.angle_alpha   90.00
_cell.angle_beta   90.00
_cell.angle_gamma   90.00
#
_symmetry.space_group_name_H-M   'P 1'
#
loop_
_entity.id
_entity.type
_entity.pdbx_description
1 polymer ?
#
loop_
_entity_poly.entity_id
_entity_poly.type
_entity_poly.pdbx_seq_one_letter_code
_entity_poly.pdbx_strand_id
1 'polypeptide(L)'
;MKGFWTGKAHALLQLDGEGDSVSGDLEEGMLTREHRCGRSEEQEPEPGLSPKKAGSGRWLRHGWKWEMEEAEEPADSGQSLPPVYIYSPEYVSMCDSLAKVPKRASMVHSLIEAYALHKQMRIVKPKVASMEEMATFHTDAYLQHLQKVSQEGDDEHPDSVEYGLGYDCPATEGIFDYAAAVGGATITAAQCLIDGMCKVAINWSGGWHHAKKDEASGFCYLNDAVLGILRLRRKFDRILYVDLDLHHGDVAKLWWRTLRSGDLTECSLQRPGAYPRPLPQRLSEICT
;
A
#
# COMPACT_ATOMS: atom_id res chain seq x y z
N MET A 1 16.28 26.15 0.36
CA MET A 1 15.70 25.05 -0.44
C MET A 1 14.41 24.61 0.23
N LYS A 2 13.25 24.82 -0.40
CA LYS A 2 11.96 24.34 0.12
C LYS A 2 11.72 22.94 -0.43
N GLY A 3 12.07 21.92 0.32
CA GLY A 3 11.70 20.53 0.00
C GLY A 3 10.24 20.30 0.40
N PHE A 4 9.39 20.01 -0.58
CA PHE A 4 8.06 19.45 -0.34
C PHE A 4 8.27 17.94 -0.15
N TRP A 5 7.85 17.39 0.99
CA TRP A 5 8.06 15.99 1.35
C TRP A 5 6.71 15.29 1.47
N THR A 6 6.55 14.16 0.78
CA THR A 6 5.43 13.24 1.01
C THR A 6 6.04 11.97 1.59
N GLY A 7 5.67 11.63 2.82
CA GLY A 7 6.03 10.35 3.41
C GLY A 7 5.22 9.27 2.72
N LYS A 8 5.84 8.47 1.86
CA LYS A 8 5.22 7.28 1.27
C LYS A 8 5.12 6.22 2.36
N ALA A 9 3.95 6.11 2.97
CA ALA A 9 3.65 5.11 3.98
C ALA A 9 2.33 4.43 3.61
N HIS A 10 2.39 3.14 3.34
CA HIS A 10 1.20 2.34 3.06
C HIS A 10 0.99 1.36 4.21
N ALA A 11 -0.25 1.22 4.63
CA ALA A 11 -0.66 0.20 5.59
C ALA A 11 -1.49 -0.83 4.84
N LEU A 12 -1.05 -2.09 4.85
CA LEU A 12 -1.85 -3.21 4.38
C LEU A 12 -2.77 -3.63 5.53
N LEU A 13 -4.07 -3.42 5.36
CA LEU A 13 -5.08 -3.75 6.37
C LEU A 13 -5.83 -5.02 5.92
N GLN A 14 -5.93 -5.98 6.84
CA GLN A 14 -6.82 -7.14 6.71
C GLN A 14 -8.26 -6.68 6.98
N LEU A 15 -9.18 -6.94 6.06
CA LEU A 15 -10.61 -6.83 6.28
C LEU A 15 -11.22 -8.24 6.19
N ASP A 16 -11.61 -8.80 7.33
CA ASP A 16 -12.38 -10.04 7.38
C ASP A 16 -13.82 -9.72 6.99
N GLY A 17 -14.35 -10.37 5.96
CA GLY A 17 -15.74 -10.26 5.57
C GLY A 17 -16.21 -11.54 4.90
N GLU A 18 -17.09 -12.30 5.54
CA GLU A 18 -17.81 -13.37 4.86
C GLU A 18 -18.85 -12.74 3.94
N GLY A 19 -18.75 -12.99 2.63
CA GLY A 19 -19.65 -12.43 1.62
C GLY A 19 -20.77 -13.39 1.30
N ASP A 20 -21.96 -13.14 1.84
CA ASP A 20 -23.21 -13.70 1.30
C ASP A 20 -23.70 -12.79 0.17
N SER A 21 -23.77 -13.35 -1.04
CA SER A 21 -24.28 -12.68 -2.23
C SER A 21 -25.80 -12.57 -2.17
N VAL A 22 -26.33 -11.34 -2.21
CA VAL A 22 -27.74 -11.09 -2.53
C VAL A 22 -27.80 -10.07 -3.66
N SER A 23 -28.19 -10.55 -4.84
CA SER A 23 -28.49 -9.72 -6.02
C SER A 23 -29.84 -9.03 -5.83
N GLY A 24 -29.86 -7.69 -5.93
CA GLY A 24 -31.08 -6.89 -5.93
C GLY A 24 -30.91 -5.71 -6.88
N ASP A 25 -31.62 -5.76 -8.01
CA ASP A 25 -31.74 -4.69 -9.00
C ASP A 25 -32.43 -3.47 -8.38
N LEU A 26 -31.88 -2.26 -8.54
CA LEU A 26 -32.64 -1.02 -8.38
C LEU A 26 -32.20 0.08 -9.36
N GLU A 27 -33.23 0.72 -9.91
CA GLU A 27 -33.31 1.62 -11.05
C GLU A 27 -32.64 3.00 -10.89
N GLU A 28 -32.33 3.60 -12.04
CA GLU A 28 -31.87 4.98 -12.21
C GLU A 28 -32.86 6.03 -11.68
N GLY A 29 -32.35 6.99 -10.91
CA GLY A 29 -33.11 8.14 -10.41
C GLY A 29 -32.25 9.40 -10.36
N MET A 30 -32.20 10.12 -11.48
CA MET A 30 -31.55 11.42 -11.66
C MET A 30 -32.31 12.52 -10.91
N LEU A 31 -31.64 13.28 -10.04
CA LEU A 31 -32.13 14.58 -9.55
C LEU A 31 -30.97 15.51 -9.15
N THR A 32 -30.78 16.53 -9.99
CA THR A 32 -29.92 17.70 -9.78
C THR A 32 -30.51 18.62 -8.72
N ARG A 33 -29.73 19.03 -7.72
CA ARG A 33 -29.98 20.27 -6.97
C ARG A 33 -28.71 20.84 -6.36
N GLU A 34 -28.30 22.00 -6.87
CA GLU A 34 -27.30 22.87 -6.27
C GLU A 34 -27.86 23.50 -4.99
N HIS A 35 -27.11 23.46 -3.89
CA HIS A 35 -27.40 24.27 -2.70
C HIS A 35 -26.16 25.05 -2.26
N ARG A 36 -26.31 26.38 -2.27
CA ARG A 36 -25.45 27.41 -1.68
C ARG A 36 -25.16 27.11 -0.21
N CYS A 37 -23.88 27.11 0.17
CA CYS A 37 -23.43 27.05 1.55
C CYS A 37 -23.47 28.45 2.18
N GLY A 38 -24.39 28.65 3.14
CA GLY A 38 -24.38 29.77 4.08
C GLY A 38 -23.66 29.36 5.37
N ARG A 39 -22.76 30.22 5.86
CA ARG A 39 -22.09 30.07 7.17
C ARG A 39 -23.12 30.11 8.29
N SER A 40 -23.09 29.11 9.18
CA SER A 40 -23.67 29.18 10.52
C SER A 40 -22.58 28.91 11.55
N GLU A 41 -22.58 29.71 12.61
CA GLU A 41 -21.63 29.76 13.72
C GLU A 41 -21.58 28.43 14.50
N GLU A 42 -20.39 28.04 14.94
CA GLU A 42 -20.13 26.86 15.77
C GLU A 42 -20.58 27.11 17.21
N GLN A 43 -21.49 26.28 17.71
CA GLN A 43 -21.76 26.10 19.14
C GLN A 43 -21.01 24.85 19.63
N GLU A 44 -20.22 24.98 20.69
CA GLU A 44 -19.50 23.86 21.31
C GLU A 44 -20.44 22.86 22.01
N PRO A 45 -20.18 21.54 21.93
CA PRO A 45 -20.94 20.54 22.68
C PRO A 45 -20.36 20.25 24.07
N GLU A 46 -21.25 20.18 25.07
CA GLU A 46 -21.00 19.76 26.45
C GLU A 46 -20.51 18.28 26.57
N PRO A 47 -19.74 17.92 27.62
CA PRO A 47 -19.11 16.62 27.72
C PRO A 47 -20.00 15.61 28.46
N GLY A 48 -20.25 14.47 27.82
CA GLY A 48 -20.75 13.28 28.52
C GLY A 48 -21.75 12.49 27.72
N LEU A 49 -21.26 11.47 27.01
CA LEU A 49 -21.87 10.14 26.80
C LEU A 49 -21.02 9.42 25.75
N SER A 50 -20.35 8.35 26.17
CA SER A 50 -19.59 7.46 25.29
C SER A 50 -20.54 6.84 24.23
N PRO A 51 -20.14 6.74 22.95
CA PRO A 51 -20.96 6.06 21.96
C PRO A 51 -21.01 4.57 22.29
N LYS A 52 -22.20 4.02 22.51
CA LYS A 52 -22.40 2.56 22.55
C LYS A 52 -22.07 2.02 21.17
N LYS A 53 -21.10 1.11 21.08
CA LYS A 53 -20.78 0.36 19.85
C LYS A 53 -22.06 -0.32 19.36
N ALA A 54 -22.41 -0.12 18.09
CA ALA A 54 -23.46 -0.90 17.45
C ALA A 54 -22.93 -2.34 17.29
N GLY A 55 -23.54 -3.29 17.99
CA GLY A 55 -23.16 -4.71 17.93
C GLY A 55 -23.54 -5.32 16.58
N SER A 56 -22.63 -6.11 16.02
CA SER A 56 -22.85 -6.96 14.85
C SER A 56 -23.50 -8.28 15.30
N GLY A 57 -24.79 -8.27 15.61
CA GLY A 57 -25.55 -9.45 16.03
C GLY A 57 -26.37 -10.08 14.90
N ARG A 58 -26.56 -11.40 14.94
CA ARG A 58 -27.43 -12.13 14.01
C ARG A 58 -28.88 -12.03 14.49
N TRP A 59 -29.77 -11.56 13.63
CA TRP A 59 -31.20 -11.45 13.94
C TRP A 59 -31.91 -12.75 13.60
N LEU A 60 -32.55 -13.37 14.60
CA LEU A 60 -33.38 -14.56 14.42
C LEU A 60 -34.86 -14.18 14.50
N ARG A 61 -35.67 -14.84 13.66
CA ARG A 61 -37.12 -14.63 13.59
C ARG A 61 -37.86 -15.87 14.10
N HIS A 62 -38.58 -15.70 15.19
CA HIS A 62 -39.53 -16.69 15.71
C HIS A 62 -40.96 -16.16 15.57
N GLY A 63 -41.62 -16.51 14.46
CA GLY A 63 -42.96 -16.01 14.14
C GLY A 63 -42.96 -14.51 13.84
N TRP A 64 -43.61 -13.70 14.69
CA TRP A 64 -43.69 -12.23 14.56
C TRP A 64 -42.71 -11.49 15.47
N LYS A 65 -41.89 -12.21 16.23
CA LYS A 65 -40.87 -11.65 17.13
C LYS A 65 -39.48 -11.74 16.51
N TRP A 66 -38.70 -10.68 16.71
CA TRP A 66 -37.28 -10.58 16.37
C TRP A 66 -36.47 -10.64 17.67
N GLU A 67 -35.44 -11.47 17.68
CA GLU A 67 -34.53 -11.63 18.81
C GLU A 67 -33.08 -11.53 18.29
N MET A 68 -32.25 -10.72 18.94
CA MET A 68 -30.83 -10.64 18.61
C MET A 68 -30.09 -11.71 19.40
N GLU A 69 -29.37 -12.56 18.68
CA GLU A 69 -28.34 -13.38 19.27
C GLU A 69 -27.05 -12.55 19.30
N GLU A 70 -26.56 -12.22 20.49
CA GLU A 70 -25.22 -11.65 20.65
C GLU A 70 -24.22 -12.73 20.22
N ALA A 71 -23.43 -12.46 19.19
CA ALA A 71 -22.36 -13.36 18.81
C ALA A 71 -21.39 -13.47 19.99
N GLU A 72 -21.13 -14.70 20.46
CA GLU A 72 -20.01 -14.94 21.37
C GLU A 72 -18.73 -14.59 20.61
N GLU A 73 -18.17 -13.41 20.91
CA GLU A 73 -16.82 -13.05 20.50
C GLU A 73 -15.88 -14.17 21.01
N PRO A 74 -15.09 -14.81 20.14
CA PRO A 74 -14.15 -15.82 20.58
C PRO A 74 -13.23 -15.16 21.61
N ALA A 75 -13.08 -15.80 22.77
CA ALA A 75 -12.26 -15.29 23.86
C ALA A 75 -10.84 -15.00 23.33
N ASP A 76 -10.57 -13.71 23.06
CA ASP A 76 -9.24 -13.23 22.71
C ASP A 76 -8.35 -13.53 23.92
N SER A 77 -7.48 -14.52 23.78
CA SER A 77 -6.47 -14.86 24.76
C SER A 77 -5.37 -13.78 24.79
N GLY A 78 -5.76 -12.51 24.89
CA GLY A 78 -5.20 -11.48 25.75
C GLY A 78 -3.78 -11.00 25.50
N GLN A 79 -3.10 -11.40 24.43
CA GLN A 79 -1.83 -10.79 24.05
C GLN A 79 -1.86 -10.35 22.58
N SER A 80 -2.09 -9.05 22.39
CA SER A 80 -1.89 -8.37 21.13
C SER A 80 -0.49 -8.67 20.60
N LEU A 81 -0.41 -9.33 19.45
CA LEU A 81 0.85 -9.65 18.81
C LEU A 81 1.57 -8.33 18.48
N PRO A 82 2.85 -8.16 18.88
CA PRO A 82 3.58 -6.94 18.57
C PRO A 82 3.69 -6.77 17.04
N PRO A 83 3.61 -5.53 16.53
CA PRO A 83 3.83 -5.28 15.11
C PRO A 83 5.22 -5.77 14.69
N VAL A 84 5.32 -6.31 13.48
CA VAL A 84 6.61 -6.57 12.85
C VAL A 84 7.15 -5.27 12.26
N TYR A 85 8.41 -4.98 12.52
CA TYR A 85 9.14 -3.87 11.91
C TYR A 85 10.29 -4.44 11.07
N ILE A 86 10.21 -4.22 9.75
CA ILE A 86 11.23 -4.68 8.81
C ILE A 86 12.43 -3.75 8.89
N TYR A 87 13.54 -4.29 9.36
CA TYR A 87 14.75 -3.52 9.60
C TYR A 87 16.00 -4.39 9.66
N SER A 88 17.06 -3.91 9.03
CA SER A 88 18.44 -4.24 9.39
C SER A 88 19.35 -3.05 9.04
N PRO A 89 20.53 -2.93 9.65
CA PRO A 89 21.48 -1.87 9.31
C PRO A 89 21.86 -1.88 7.82
N GLU A 90 22.01 -3.07 7.23
CA GLU A 90 22.34 -3.24 5.81
C GLU A 90 21.19 -2.75 4.91
N TYR A 91 19.93 -3.03 5.29
CA TYR A 91 18.76 -2.59 4.55
C TYR A 91 18.62 -1.06 4.58
N VAL A 92 18.84 -0.43 5.73
CA VAL A 92 18.82 1.03 5.85
C VAL A 92 19.94 1.67 5.04
N SER A 93 21.17 1.13 5.12
CA SER A 93 22.29 1.61 4.30
C SER A 93 22.00 1.50 2.81
N MET A 94 21.35 0.42 2.37
CA MET A 94 20.92 0.25 0.99
C MET A 94 19.84 1.27 0.62
N CYS A 95 18.85 1.50 1.48
CA CYS A 95 17.77 2.46 1.19
C CYS A 95 18.25 3.91 1.11
N ASP A 96 19.33 4.24 1.81
CA ASP A 96 19.93 5.58 1.81
C ASP A 96 20.87 5.84 0.63
N SER A 97 21.17 4.82 -0.18
CA SER A 97 22.01 4.97 -1.39
C SER A 97 21.29 5.72 -2.52
N LEU A 98 19.95 5.79 -2.48
CA LEU A 98 19.16 6.47 -3.51
C LEU A 98 19.37 7.99 -3.44
N ALA A 99 20.06 8.53 -4.45
CA ALA A 99 20.48 9.94 -4.49
C ALA A 99 19.33 10.96 -4.36
N LYS A 100 18.13 10.63 -4.85
CA LYS A 100 16.96 11.52 -4.80
C LYS A 100 16.35 11.64 -3.41
N VAL A 101 16.59 10.66 -2.52
CA VAL A 101 16.00 10.60 -1.18
C VAL A 101 17.10 10.29 -0.15
N PRO A 102 18.09 11.20 0.00
CA PRO A 102 19.28 10.90 0.77
C PRO A 102 18.97 10.76 2.26
N LYS A 103 19.49 9.70 2.88
CA LYS A 103 19.47 9.46 4.34
C LYS A 103 18.09 9.39 5.00
N ARG A 104 17.01 9.27 4.22
CA ARG A 104 15.64 9.22 4.76
C ARG A 104 15.44 7.97 5.63
N ALA A 105 15.94 6.82 5.21
CA ALA A 105 15.74 5.57 5.94
C ALA A 105 16.46 5.62 7.29
N SER A 106 17.71 6.13 7.33
CA SER A 106 18.41 6.38 8.60
C SER A 106 17.65 7.36 9.48
N MET A 107 17.18 8.48 8.94
CA MET A 107 16.44 9.47 9.74
C MET A 107 15.17 8.89 10.36
N VAL A 108 14.38 8.14 9.58
CA VAL A 108 13.16 7.48 10.07
C VAL A 108 13.50 6.46 11.15
N HIS A 109 14.48 5.60 10.90
CA HIS A 109 14.89 4.58 11.87
C HIS A 109 15.43 5.20 13.17
N SER A 110 16.34 6.17 13.09
CA SER A 110 16.90 6.86 14.25
C SER A 110 15.83 7.56 15.09
N LEU A 111 14.78 8.11 14.47
CA LEU A 111 13.68 8.71 15.20
C LEU A 111 12.82 7.65 15.92
N ILE A 112 12.50 6.54 15.24
CA ILE A 112 11.81 5.38 15.85
C ILE A 112 12.63 4.82 17.03
N GLU A 113 13.96 4.79 16.89
CA GLU A 113 14.89 4.37 17.93
C GLU A 113 14.91 5.33 19.12
N ALA A 114 15.01 6.64 18.85
CA ALA A 114 15.04 7.69 19.87
C ALA A 114 13.78 7.71 20.76
N TYR A 115 12.61 7.38 20.19
CA TYR A 115 11.36 7.21 20.94
C TYR A 115 11.19 5.81 21.55
N ALA A 116 12.17 4.93 21.43
CA ALA A 116 12.15 3.54 21.89
C ALA A 116 10.98 2.70 21.34
N LEU A 117 10.36 3.11 20.22
CA LEU A 117 9.22 2.40 19.63
C LEU A 117 9.62 1.01 19.10
N HIS A 118 10.85 0.86 18.60
CA HIS A 118 11.40 -0.43 18.17
C HIS A 118 11.38 -1.50 19.26
N LYS A 119 11.42 -1.12 20.55
CA LYS A 119 11.36 -2.08 21.68
C LYS A 119 9.97 -2.69 21.87
N GLN A 120 8.94 -2.07 21.27
CA GLN A 120 7.55 -2.53 21.30
C GLN A 120 7.18 -3.30 20.01
N MET A 121 8.14 -3.48 19.11
CA MET A 121 7.95 -4.15 17.82
C MET A 121 8.87 -5.36 17.71
N ARG A 122 8.47 -6.35 16.91
CA ARG A 122 9.35 -7.44 16.51
C ARG A 122 10.18 -7.03 15.30
N ILE A 123 11.47 -6.83 15.49
CA ILE A 123 12.39 -6.54 14.40
C ILE A 123 12.60 -7.81 13.56
N VAL A 124 12.36 -7.71 12.25
CA VAL A 124 12.62 -8.80 11.29
C VAL A 124 13.56 -8.29 10.21
N LYS A 125 14.66 -9.01 9.99
CA LYS A 125 15.60 -8.70 8.91
C LYS A 125 14.96 -9.02 7.56
N PRO A 126 14.93 -8.08 6.59
CA PRO A 126 14.41 -8.36 5.27
C PRO A 126 15.30 -9.33 4.49
N LYS A 127 14.66 -10.13 3.65
CA LYS A 127 15.34 -10.86 2.57
C LYS A 127 15.42 -9.95 1.34
N VAL A 128 16.44 -10.14 0.50
CA VAL A 128 16.49 -9.52 -0.83
C VAL A 128 15.61 -10.33 -1.77
N ALA A 129 14.79 -9.66 -2.59
CA ALA A 129 13.92 -10.35 -3.54
C ALA A 129 14.76 -11.03 -4.61
N SER A 130 14.40 -12.28 -4.94
CA SER A 130 15.00 -12.95 -6.10
C SER A 130 14.43 -12.37 -7.40
N MET A 131 15.16 -12.57 -8.51
CA MET A 131 14.66 -12.22 -9.84
C MET A 131 13.28 -12.85 -10.12
N GLU A 132 13.10 -14.11 -9.72
CA GLU A 132 11.83 -14.84 -9.84
C GLU A 132 10.71 -14.17 -9.05
N GLU A 133 10.97 -13.72 -7.81
CA GLU A 133 9.99 -13.02 -7.00
C GLU A 133 9.59 -11.68 -7.64
N MET A 134 10.55 -10.93 -8.18
CA MET A 134 10.29 -9.67 -8.89
C MET A 134 9.51 -9.89 -10.19
N ALA A 135 9.81 -10.97 -10.91
CA ALA A 135 9.15 -11.36 -12.17
C ALA A 135 7.70 -11.83 -11.99
N THR A 136 7.22 -11.99 -10.75
CA THR A 136 5.77 -12.22 -10.50
C THR A 136 4.90 -11.05 -10.95
N PHE A 137 5.48 -9.85 -11.06
CA PHE A 137 4.83 -8.69 -11.65
C PHE A 137 5.61 -8.15 -12.84
N HIS A 138 6.89 -7.83 -12.67
CA HIS A 138 7.69 -7.18 -13.70
C HIS A 138 8.03 -8.11 -14.85
N THR A 139 8.28 -7.58 -16.04
CA THR A 139 8.73 -8.39 -17.18
C THR A 139 10.19 -8.80 -17.02
N ASP A 140 10.55 -10.00 -17.50
CA ASP A 140 11.94 -10.48 -17.48
C ASP A 140 12.87 -9.51 -18.21
N ALA A 141 12.42 -8.97 -19.36
CA ALA A 141 13.19 -8.01 -20.15
C ALA A 141 13.49 -6.71 -19.37
N TYR A 142 12.50 -6.16 -18.66
CA TYR A 142 12.69 -4.98 -17.81
C TYR A 142 13.68 -5.24 -16.68
N LEU A 143 13.53 -6.38 -15.99
CA LEU A 143 14.41 -6.71 -14.86
C LEU A 143 15.85 -6.98 -15.31
N GLN A 144 16.03 -7.62 -16.47
CA GLN A 144 17.35 -7.81 -17.08
C GLN A 144 17.99 -6.48 -17.46
N HIS A 145 17.22 -5.55 -18.05
CA HIS A 145 17.70 -4.20 -18.35
C HIS A 145 18.10 -3.45 -17.09
N LEU A 146 17.25 -3.48 -16.05
CA LEU A 146 17.52 -2.83 -14.77
C LEU A 146 18.80 -3.39 -14.12
N GLN A 147 19.00 -4.71 -14.19
CA GLN A 147 20.21 -5.36 -13.70
C GLN A 147 21.47 -4.93 -14.49
N LYS A 148 21.37 -4.86 -15.82
CA LYS A 148 22.46 -4.39 -16.69
C LYS A 148 22.86 -2.95 -16.35
N VAL A 149 21.90 -2.04 -16.32
CA VAL A 149 22.12 -0.62 -15.96
C VAL A 149 22.73 -0.49 -14.55
N SER A 150 22.28 -1.32 -13.61
CA SER A 150 22.80 -1.32 -12.24
C SER A 150 24.26 -1.76 -12.13
N GLN A 151 24.78 -2.54 -13.08
CA GLN A 151 26.17 -3.02 -13.09
C GLN A 151 27.10 -2.12 -13.90
N GLU A 152 26.63 -1.62 -15.03
CA GLU A 152 27.47 -0.88 -15.98
C GLU A 152 27.49 0.63 -15.67
N GLY A 153 26.41 1.18 -15.10
CA GLY A 153 26.24 2.61 -14.85
C GLY A 153 26.12 3.43 -16.15
N ASP A 154 25.43 4.57 -16.09
CA ASP A 154 25.39 5.60 -17.15
C ASP A 154 25.16 5.04 -18.57
N ASP A 155 24.10 4.23 -18.73
CA ASP A 155 23.74 3.69 -20.04
C ASP A 155 22.89 4.73 -20.80
N GLU A 156 23.47 5.36 -21.82
CA GLU A 156 22.72 6.07 -22.88
C GLU A 156 21.95 5.07 -23.79
N HIS A 157 21.66 3.85 -23.31
CA HIS A 157 20.87 2.89 -24.06
C HIS A 157 19.55 3.53 -24.50
N PRO A 158 19.19 3.39 -25.78
CA PRO A 158 17.88 3.85 -26.25
C PRO A 158 16.74 3.21 -25.41
N ASP A 159 16.88 1.93 -25.06
CA ASP A 159 15.91 1.21 -24.25
C ASP A 159 15.73 1.78 -22.84
N SER A 160 16.73 2.47 -22.27
CA SER A 160 16.59 3.10 -20.94
C SER A 160 15.43 4.10 -20.91
N VAL A 161 15.25 4.87 -21.99
CA VAL A 161 14.13 5.81 -22.11
C VAL A 161 12.79 5.07 -22.22
N GLU A 162 12.74 3.96 -22.97
CA GLU A 162 11.54 3.13 -23.09
C GLU A 162 11.15 2.46 -21.77
N TYR A 163 12.13 2.04 -20.98
CA TYR A 163 11.95 1.49 -19.64
C TYR A 163 11.79 2.57 -18.54
N GLY A 164 11.64 3.85 -18.90
CA GLY A 164 11.37 4.94 -17.96
C GLY A 164 12.56 5.37 -17.11
N LEU A 165 13.78 4.98 -17.48
CA LEU A 165 15.02 5.40 -16.84
C LEU A 165 15.52 6.71 -17.48
N GLY A 166 15.80 7.71 -16.65
CA GLY A 166 16.22 9.02 -17.10
C GLY A 166 16.06 10.09 -16.03
N TYR A 167 15.14 11.03 -16.24
CA TYR A 167 15.06 12.26 -15.44
C TYR A 167 14.64 12.03 -13.98
N ASP A 168 13.49 11.39 -13.78
CA ASP A 168 12.93 11.08 -12.46
C ASP A 168 13.51 9.78 -11.89
N CYS A 169 13.73 8.77 -12.73
CA CYS A 169 14.37 7.50 -12.36
C CYS A 169 15.78 7.41 -12.97
N PRO A 170 16.81 8.05 -12.38
CA PRO A 170 18.15 8.05 -12.95
C PRO A 170 18.73 6.64 -13.08
N ALA A 171 19.37 6.39 -14.23
CA ALA A 171 20.10 5.16 -14.54
C ALA A 171 21.46 5.19 -13.83
N THR A 172 21.50 4.76 -12.57
CA THR A 172 22.73 4.76 -11.76
C THR A 172 23.15 3.34 -11.36
N GLU A 173 24.42 3.18 -11.03
CA GLU A 173 24.93 1.94 -10.43
C GLU A 173 24.15 1.60 -9.15
N GLY A 174 23.91 0.30 -8.92
CA GLY A 174 23.25 -0.22 -7.72
C GLY A 174 21.72 -0.10 -7.66
N ILE A 175 21.04 0.43 -8.69
CA ILE A 175 19.56 0.57 -8.69
C ILE A 175 18.82 -0.77 -8.61
N PHE A 176 19.38 -1.85 -9.17
CA PHE A 176 18.77 -3.18 -9.11
C PHE A 176 18.84 -3.74 -7.69
N ASP A 177 20.00 -3.61 -7.03
CA ASP A 177 20.18 -4.07 -5.65
C ASP A 177 19.28 -3.29 -4.69
N TYR A 178 19.13 -1.98 -4.92
CA TYR A 178 18.17 -1.13 -4.21
C TYR A 178 16.73 -1.65 -4.40
N ALA A 179 16.31 -1.83 -5.65
CA ALA A 179 14.97 -2.30 -5.99
C ALA A 179 14.67 -3.68 -5.39
N ALA A 180 15.62 -4.62 -5.48
CA ALA A 180 15.50 -5.97 -4.94
C ALA A 180 15.45 -5.97 -3.40
N ALA A 181 16.23 -5.10 -2.74
CA ALA A 181 16.18 -4.96 -1.28
C ALA A 181 14.82 -4.42 -0.81
N VAL A 182 14.27 -3.41 -1.48
CA VAL A 182 12.97 -2.83 -1.13
C VAL A 182 11.82 -3.80 -1.43
N GLY A 183 11.81 -4.42 -2.61
CA GLY A 183 10.84 -5.45 -2.96
C GLY A 183 10.87 -6.62 -1.98
N GLY A 184 12.06 -7.10 -1.64
CA GLY A 184 12.24 -8.21 -0.71
C GLY A 184 11.81 -7.88 0.71
N ALA A 185 12.00 -6.63 1.15
CA ALA A 185 11.52 -6.15 2.44
C ALA A 185 9.98 -6.17 2.54
N THR A 186 9.28 -5.69 1.51
CA THR A 186 7.81 -5.72 1.47
C THR A 186 7.26 -7.14 1.34
N ILE A 187 7.92 -8.00 0.54
CA ILE A 187 7.61 -9.43 0.49
C ILE A 187 7.80 -10.09 1.85
N THR A 188 8.88 -9.76 2.57
CA THR A 188 9.15 -10.28 3.92
C THR A 188 8.05 -9.84 4.89
N ALA A 189 7.62 -8.57 4.84
CA ALA A 189 6.48 -8.08 5.64
C ALA A 189 5.19 -8.85 5.34
N ALA A 190 4.87 -9.04 4.05
CA ALA A 190 3.71 -9.81 3.63
C ALA A 190 3.78 -11.28 4.09
N GLN A 191 4.96 -11.90 4.02
CA GLN A 191 5.17 -13.25 4.54
C GLN A 191 4.93 -13.32 6.06
N CYS A 192 5.35 -12.31 6.83
CA CYS A 192 5.10 -12.26 8.27
C CYS A 192 3.60 -12.23 8.62
N LEU A 193 2.78 -11.59 7.77
CA LEU A 193 1.32 -11.58 7.91
C LEU A 193 0.73 -12.95 7.55
N ILE A 194 1.20 -13.57 6.46
CA ILE A 194 0.78 -14.92 6.03
C ILE A 194 1.09 -15.97 7.10
N ASP A 195 2.26 -15.90 7.71
CA ASP A 195 2.70 -16.85 8.74
C ASP A 195 1.99 -16.62 10.09
N GLY A 196 1.16 -15.58 10.21
CA GLY A 196 0.48 -15.24 11.46
C GLY A 196 1.43 -14.72 12.55
N MET A 197 2.65 -14.31 12.19
CA MET A 197 3.61 -13.77 13.16
C MET A 197 3.15 -12.44 13.75
N CYS A 198 2.34 -11.68 13.02
CA CYS A 198 1.81 -10.38 13.41
C CYS A 198 0.48 -10.10 12.72
N LYS A 199 -0.23 -9.08 13.21
CA LYS A 199 -1.39 -8.49 12.53
C LYS A 199 -1.02 -7.23 11.75
N VAL A 200 0.13 -6.63 12.06
CA VAL A 200 0.66 -5.43 11.42
C VAL A 200 2.14 -5.67 11.12
N ALA A 201 2.56 -5.46 9.88
CA ALA A 201 3.95 -5.48 9.45
C ALA A 201 4.30 -4.15 8.78
N ILE A 202 5.44 -3.57 9.14
CA ILE A 202 5.80 -2.20 8.78
C ILE A 202 7.12 -2.21 7.99
N ASN A 203 7.08 -1.70 6.76
CA ASN A 203 8.25 -1.36 5.95
C ASN A 203 8.19 0.11 5.51
N TRP A 204 8.82 1.01 6.26
CA TRP A 204 8.82 2.46 5.95
C TRP A 204 9.60 2.84 4.70
N SER A 205 10.49 1.96 4.22
CA SER A 205 11.32 2.24 3.04
C SER A 205 10.68 1.78 1.73
N GLY A 206 9.57 1.03 1.79
CA GLY A 206 8.78 0.62 0.64
C GLY A 206 7.76 1.67 0.19
N GLY A 207 6.78 1.24 -0.59
CA GLY A 207 5.68 2.09 -1.06
C GLY A 207 5.90 2.76 -2.41
N TRP A 208 6.75 2.17 -3.26
CA TRP A 208 7.09 2.69 -4.58
C TRP A 208 6.02 2.33 -5.62
N HIS A 209 4.87 2.99 -5.50
CA HIS A 209 3.61 2.66 -6.18
C HIS A 209 3.49 3.05 -7.67
N HIS A 210 4.44 3.79 -8.27
CA HIS A 210 4.34 4.26 -9.67
C HIS A 210 4.99 3.31 -10.69
N ALA A 211 5.83 2.37 -10.25
CA ALA A 211 6.50 1.46 -11.17
C ALA A 211 5.46 0.58 -11.87
N LYS A 212 5.54 0.52 -13.21
CA LYS A 212 4.68 -0.32 -14.04
C LYS A 212 5.36 -1.68 -14.25
N LYS A 213 4.70 -2.56 -15.01
CA LYS A 213 5.20 -3.90 -15.32
C LYS A 213 6.59 -3.87 -15.98
N ASP A 214 6.79 -2.92 -16.87
CA ASP A 214 7.93 -2.79 -17.76
C ASP A 214 8.45 -1.34 -17.83
N GLU A 215 8.19 -0.52 -16.81
CA GLU A 215 8.58 0.90 -16.85
C GLU A 215 8.81 1.43 -15.42
N ALA A 216 9.96 2.08 -15.20
CA ALA A 216 10.20 2.90 -14.02
C ALA A 216 9.43 4.22 -14.13
N SER A 217 8.94 4.76 -13.01
CA SER A 217 8.24 6.05 -13.02
C SER A 217 8.25 6.68 -11.64
N GLY A 218 8.40 8.00 -11.56
CA GLY A 218 8.23 8.76 -10.31
C GLY A 218 9.10 8.23 -9.16
N PHE A 219 10.38 8.00 -9.44
CA PHE A 219 11.39 7.43 -8.53
C PHE A 219 11.19 5.93 -8.21
N CYS A 220 10.18 5.28 -8.78
CA CYS A 220 9.86 3.87 -8.53
C CYS A 220 10.46 3.00 -9.64
N TYR A 221 11.49 2.22 -9.31
CA TYR A 221 12.11 1.22 -10.20
C TYR A 221 11.45 -0.16 -10.08
N LEU A 222 10.74 -0.41 -8.98
CA LEU A 222 10.07 -1.67 -8.71
C LEU A 222 8.84 -1.40 -7.86
N ASN A 223 7.73 -2.08 -8.15
CA ASN A 223 6.47 -1.88 -7.43
C ASN A 223 6.36 -2.87 -6.26
N ASP A 224 6.98 -2.52 -5.14
CA ASP A 224 7.02 -3.39 -3.96
C ASP A 224 5.62 -3.59 -3.35
N ALA A 225 4.72 -2.61 -3.48
CA ALA A 225 3.33 -2.73 -3.06
C ALA A 225 2.61 -3.84 -3.83
N VAL A 226 2.78 -3.89 -5.16
CA VAL A 226 2.22 -4.97 -5.99
C VAL A 226 2.81 -6.32 -5.58
N LEU A 227 4.14 -6.43 -5.40
CA LEU A 227 4.75 -7.69 -4.96
C LEU A 227 4.25 -8.14 -3.58
N GLY A 228 4.03 -7.19 -2.66
CA GLY A 228 3.47 -7.44 -1.34
C GLY A 228 2.04 -8.00 -1.40
N ILE A 229 1.17 -7.38 -2.17
CA ILE A 229 -0.21 -7.87 -2.34
C ILE A 229 -0.22 -9.22 -3.07
N LEU A 230 0.64 -9.45 -4.09
CA LEU A 230 0.74 -10.75 -4.77
C LEU A 230 1.18 -11.85 -3.80
N ARG A 231 2.08 -11.51 -2.87
CA ARG A 231 2.46 -12.40 -1.77
C ARG A 231 1.25 -12.68 -0.87
N LEU A 232 0.53 -11.65 -0.41
CA LEU A 232 -0.65 -11.80 0.46
C LEU A 232 -1.78 -12.64 -0.17
N ARG A 233 -2.01 -12.51 -1.48
CA ARG A 233 -3.01 -13.30 -2.22
C ARG A 233 -2.76 -14.81 -2.18
N ARG A 234 -1.59 -15.28 -1.75
CA ARG A 234 -1.34 -16.72 -1.49
C ARG A 234 -2.14 -17.27 -0.31
N LYS A 235 -2.65 -16.41 0.58
CA LYS A 235 -3.44 -16.80 1.77
C LYS A 235 -4.78 -16.07 1.87
N PHE A 236 -4.85 -14.80 1.49
CA PHE A 236 -6.03 -13.97 1.68
C PHE A 236 -6.77 -13.75 0.36
N ASP A 237 -8.09 -13.99 0.36
CA ASP A 237 -8.92 -13.95 -0.84
C ASP A 237 -9.13 -12.54 -1.39
N ARG A 238 -9.28 -11.55 -0.50
CA ARG A 238 -9.46 -10.15 -0.86
C ARG A 238 -8.46 -9.29 -0.14
N ILE A 239 -7.93 -8.31 -0.87
CA ILE A 239 -7.01 -7.32 -0.33
C ILE A 239 -7.60 -5.93 -0.55
N LEU A 240 -7.50 -5.06 0.45
CA LEU A 240 -7.74 -3.63 0.30
C LEU A 240 -6.39 -2.93 0.29
N TYR A 241 -6.11 -2.17 -0.78
CA TYR A 241 -4.97 -1.28 -0.85
C TYR A 241 -5.42 0.16 -0.60
N VAL A 242 -4.87 0.79 0.43
CA VAL A 242 -5.16 2.19 0.77
C VAL A 242 -3.91 3.01 0.54
N ASP A 243 -4.01 3.99 -0.35
CA ASP A 243 -2.92 4.88 -0.73
C ASP A 243 -3.20 6.31 -0.26
N LEU A 244 -2.36 6.78 0.66
CA LEU A 244 -2.44 8.12 1.24
C LEU A 244 -1.29 9.03 0.77
N ASP A 245 -0.51 8.61 -0.23
CA ASP A 245 0.48 9.49 -0.84
C ASP A 245 -0.22 10.62 -1.62
N LEU A 246 0.47 11.76 -1.73
CA LEU A 246 -0.04 12.92 -2.45
C LEU A 246 -0.32 12.64 -3.94
N HIS A 247 0.48 11.74 -4.52
CA HIS A 247 0.45 11.35 -5.92
C HIS A 247 -0.48 10.15 -6.14
N HIS A 248 -1.05 10.05 -7.33
CA HIS A 248 -1.91 8.91 -7.68
C HIS A 248 -1.12 7.59 -7.63
N GLY A 249 -1.59 6.65 -6.80
CA GLY A 249 -1.13 5.27 -6.84
C GLY A 249 -1.66 4.60 -8.10
N ASP A 250 -0.78 4.20 -9.02
CA ASP A 250 -1.20 3.51 -10.26
C ASP A 250 -1.49 2.01 -10.02
N VAL A 251 -1.60 1.61 -8.75
CA VAL A 251 -1.56 0.23 -8.31
C VAL A 251 -2.77 -0.51 -8.84
N ALA A 252 -4.03 -0.13 -8.56
CA ALA A 252 -5.18 -0.90 -9.06
C ALA A 252 -5.24 -0.96 -10.58
N LYS A 253 -4.87 0.12 -11.27
CA LYS A 253 -4.82 0.11 -12.73
C LYS A 253 -3.85 -0.95 -13.28
N LEU A 254 -2.74 -1.19 -12.59
CA LEU A 254 -1.78 -2.25 -12.90
C LEU A 254 -2.27 -3.64 -12.46
N TRP A 255 -3.00 -3.73 -11.34
CA TRP A 255 -3.63 -4.96 -10.85
C TRP A 255 -4.68 -5.52 -11.80
N TRP A 256 -5.62 -4.68 -12.28
CA TRP A 256 -6.69 -5.11 -13.19
C TRP A 256 -6.19 -5.68 -14.52
N ARG A 257 -4.99 -5.29 -14.95
CA ARG A 257 -4.34 -5.82 -16.16
C ARG A 257 -3.63 -7.16 -15.95
N THR A 258 -3.37 -7.53 -14.69
CA THR A 258 -2.54 -8.69 -14.35
C THR A 258 -3.39 -9.87 -13.83
N LEU A 259 -4.56 -9.63 -13.24
CA LEU A 259 -5.48 -10.67 -12.71
C LEU A 259 -6.95 -10.38 -13.07
N ARG A 260 -7.79 -11.43 -13.21
CA ARG A 260 -9.24 -11.30 -13.51
C ARG A 260 -10.08 -11.02 -12.25
N SER A 261 -10.84 -9.91 -12.29
CA SER A 261 -12.05 -9.49 -11.51
C SER A 261 -12.08 -9.57 -9.96
N GLY A 262 -12.57 -8.50 -9.31
CA GLY A 262 -13.22 -8.48 -7.97
C GLY A 262 -12.35 -8.43 -6.72
N ASP A 263 -11.11 -8.91 -6.75
CA ASP A 263 -10.39 -9.31 -5.53
C ASP A 263 -9.50 -8.23 -4.88
N LEU A 264 -9.28 -7.11 -5.56
CA LEU A 264 -8.56 -5.96 -5.03
C LEU A 264 -9.45 -4.72 -5.11
N THR A 265 -9.64 -4.06 -3.97
CA THR A 265 -10.17 -2.70 -3.92
C THR A 265 -9.01 -1.75 -3.66
N GLU A 266 -8.90 -0.66 -4.41
CA GLU A 266 -7.98 0.45 -4.12
C GLU A 266 -8.77 1.70 -3.72
N CYS A 267 -8.31 2.36 -2.67
CA CYS A 267 -8.78 3.67 -2.27
C CYS A 267 -7.57 4.61 -2.20
N SER A 268 -7.54 5.63 -3.06
CA SER A 268 -6.46 6.62 -3.09
C SER A 268 -6.98 8.04 -2.90
N LEU A 269 -6.36 8.79 -2.00
CA LEU A 269 -6.70 10.18 -1.68
C LEU A 269 -5.56 11.09 -2.14
N GLN A 270 -5.83 11.98 -3.11
CA GLN A 270 -4.77 12.70 -3.82
C GLN A 270 -5.04 14.20 -3.93
N ARG A 271 -3.97 14.96 -4.19
CA ARG A 271 -4.10 16.38 -4.54
C ARG A 271 -4.41 16.54 -6.04
N PRO A 272 -5.47 17.28 -6.41
CA PRO A 272 -5.75 17.60 -7.81
C PRO A 272 -4.53 18.25 -8.51
N GLY A 273 -4.12 17.67 -9.63
CA GLY A 273 -3.00 18.17 -10.45
C GLY A 273 -1.60 17.73 -10.01
N ALA A 274 -1.46 16.87 -8.99
CA ALA A 274 -0.20 16.20 -8.69
C ALA A 274 0.17 15.18 -9.79
N TYR A 275 1.46 14.91 -9.96
CA TYR A 275 1.95 13.86 -10.87
C TYR A 275 1.58 12.44 -10.35
N PRO A 276 1.50 11.38 -11.17
CA PRO A 276 1.37 11.42 -12.64
C PRO A 276 0.16 12.26 -13.01
N ARG A 277 0.29 13.17 -13.99
CA ARG A 277 -0.87 13.93 -14.45
C ARG A 277 -1.84 12.90 -15.02
N PRO A 278 -2.99 12.63 -14.38
CA PRO A 278 -3.95 11.75 -14.99
C PRO A 278 -4.40 12.44 -16.28
N LEU A 279 -4.54 11.69 -17.38
CA LEU A 279 -5.59 12.06 -18.35
C LEU A 279 -6.86 12.33 -17.53
N PRO A 280 -7.71 13.31 -17.88
CA PRO A 280 -8.82 13.73 -17.03
C PRO A 280 -9.71 12.52 -16.68
N GLN A 281 -9.45 11.91 -15.52
CA GLN A 281 -10.17 10.75 -15.04
C GLN A 281 -11.36 11.31 -14.28
N ARG A 282 -12.54 11.09 -14.87
CA ARG A 282 -13.81 11.39 -14.21
C ARG A 282 -13.91 10.55 -12.95
N LEU A 283 -14.69 11.02 -11.97
CA LEU A 283 -15.13 10.30 -10.77
C LEU A 283 -15.77 8.91 -11.03
N SER A 284 -15.88 8.47 -12.28
CA SER A 284 -16.52 7.24 -12.72
C SER A 284 -15.62 6.00 -12.79
N GLU A 285 -14.35 6.08 -12.39
CA GLU A 285 -13.45 4.90 -12.31
C GLU A 285 -13.40 4.26 -10.91
N ILE A 286 -14.44 4.48 -10.09
CA ILE A 286 -14.64 3.81 -8.80
C ILE A 286 -15.62 2.64 -9.00
N CYS A 287 -15.14 1.41 -8.78
CA CYS A 287 -15.88 0.17 -8.54
C CYS A 287 -17.10 -0.16 -9.44
N THR A 288 -16.92 -1.16 -10.32
CA THR A 288 -17.92 -2.18 -10.61
C THR A 288 -17.30 -3.55 -10.46
#